data_AF-A0A418XEH0-F1
#
_entry.id   AF-A0A418XEH0-F1
#
_cell.length_a   1.000
_cell.length_b   1.000
_cell.length_c   1.000
_cell.angle_alpha   90.00
_cell.angle_beta   90.00
_cell.angle_gamma   90.00
#
_symmetry.space_group_name_H-M   'P 1'
#
loop_
_entity.id
_entity.type
_entity.pdbx_description
1 polymer ?
#
loop_
_entity_poly.entity_id
_entity_poly.type
_entity_poly.pdbx_seq_one_letter_code
_entity_poly.pdbx_strand_id
1 'polypeptide(L)'
;MSNRIRCKMICQEVTPNTHGDQTNPMALVRFGAVWSPESGKPEDENAVFGKYTPWGEYKASWALPVAELLEVGKAYYLDFTLAE
;
A
#
# COMPACT_ATOMS: atom_id res chain seq x y z
N MET A 1 -3.37 19.13 -16.38
CA MET A 1 -3.70 17.94 -15.56
C MET A 1 -2.39 17.25 -15.23
N SER A 2 -2.07 17.07 -13.95
CA SER A 2 -0.91 16.27 -13.54
C SER A 2 -1.16 14.82 -13.95
N ASN A 3 -0.22 14.19 -14.64
CA ASN A 3 -0.29 12.77 -14.94
C ASN A 3 -0.09 12.01 -13.63
N ARG A 4 -1.18 11.48 -13.07
CA ARG A 4 -1.18 10.69 -11.83
C ARG A 4 -1.49 9.24 -12.15
N ILE A 5 -0.63 8.33 -11.70
CA ILE A 5 -0.86 6.89 -11.74
C ILE A 5 -1.28 6.45 -10.33
N ARG A 6 -2.44 5.79 -10.21
CA ARG A 6 -3.01 5.40 -8.91
C ARG A 6 -3.16 3.89 -8.80
N CYS A 7 -2.71 3.34 -7.68
CA CYS A 7 -2.81 1.92 -7.34
C CYS A 7 -3.60 1.74 -6.05
N LYS A 8 -4.64 0.89 -6.08
CA LYS A 8 -5.37 0.46 -4.86
C LYS A 8 -4.65 -0.75 -4.27
N MET A 9 -4.20 -0.66 -3.01
CA MET A 9 -3.42 -1.72 -2.36
C MET A 9 -3.89 -1.91 -0.91
N ILE A 10 -3.77 -3.13 -0.38
CA ILE A 10 -4.09 -3.43 1.03
C ILE A 10 -2.82 -3.30 1.89
N CYS A 11 -2.91 -2.62 3.03
CA CYS A 11 -1.85 -2.63 4.02
C CYS A 11 -1.79 -4.02 4.66
N GLN A 12 -0.74 -4.77 4.37
CA GLN A 12 -0.57 -6.15 4.86
C GLN A 12 0.21 -6.18 6.17
N GLU A 13 1.09 -5.20 6.39
CA GLU A 13 2.04 -5.23 7.50
C GLU A 13 2.57 -3.84 7.84
N VAL A 14 2.69 -3.56 9.13
CA VAL A 14 3.45 -2.43 9.70
C VAL A 14 4.28 -3.00 10.85
N THR A 15 5.59 -2.99 10.73
CA THR A 15 6.50 -3.53 11.75
C THR A 15 7.60 -2.52 12.09
N PRO A 16 8.10 -2.48 13.35
CA PRO A 16 9.22 -1.62 13.69
C PRO A 16 10.45 -1.94 12.83
N ASN A 17 11.09 -0.90 12.28
CA ASN A 17 12.36 -1.06 11.56
C ASN A 17 13.52 -0.88 12.55
N THR A 18 14.35 -1.92 12.70
CA THR A 18 15.53 -1.93 13.58
C THR A 18 16.66 -1.02 13.11
N HIS A 19 16.59 -0.50 11.89
CA HIS A 19 17.52 0.50 11.36
C HIS A 19 17.16 1.94 11.73
N GLY A 20 15.96 2.19 12.27
CA GLY A 20 15.61 3.50 12.82
C GLY A 20 16.33 3.74 14.15
N ASP A 21 16.68 5.00 14.44
CA ASP A 21 17.25 5.41 15.72
C ASP A 21 16.15 6.00 16.64
N GLN A 22 16.47 6.25 17.92
CA GLN A 22 15.50 6.79 18.89
C GLN A 22 14.98 8.20 18.55
N THR A 23 15.75 8.97 17.79
CA THR A 23 15.39 10.32 17.34
C THR A 23 14.67 10.32 15.99
N ASN A 24 14.84 9.26 15.19
CA ASN A 24 14.23 9.04 13.88
C ASN A 24 13.71 7.59 13.79
N PRO A 25 12.66 7.24 14.56
CA PRO A 25 12.12 5.89 14.53
C PRO A 25 11.49 5.61 13.17
N MET A 26 11.68 4.39 12.67
CA MET A 26 11.19 3.96 11.37
C MET A 26 10.33 2.69 11.52
N ALA A 27 9.43 2.49 10.57
CA ALA A 27 8.68 1.25 10.40
C ALA A 27 8.89 0.71 8.98
N LEU A 28 8.85 -0.61 8.84
CA LEU A 28 8.68 -1.28 7.57
C LEU A 28 7.18 -1.40 7.30
N VAL A 29 6.77 -0.96 6.12
CA VAL A 29 5.38 -1.08 5.66
C VAL A 29 5.33 -1.97 4.42
N ARG A 30 4.32 -2.82 4.36
CA ARG A 30 4.04 -3.66 3.19
C ARG A 30 2.61 -3.47 2.71
N PHE A 31 2.49 -3.11 1.45
CA PHE A 31 1.23 -3.04 0.74
C PHE A 31 1.22 -4.08 -0.37
N GLY A 32 0.10 -4.78 -0.54
CA GLY A 32 -0.06 -5.79 -1.57
C GLY A 32 -1.35 -5.64 -2.35
N ALA A 33 -1.57 -6.56 -3.29
CA ALA A 33 -2.81 -6.62 -4.06
C ALA A 33 -4.03 -6.84 -3.14
N VAL A 34 -5.12 -6.13 -3.45
CA VAL A 34 -6.44 -6.38 -2.84
C VAL A 34 -7.07 -7.54 -3.59
N TRP A 35 -6.86 -8.77 -3.12
CA TRP A 35 -7.51 -9.94 -3.69
C TRP A 35 -8.77 -10.28 -2.88
N SER A 36 -9.95 -10.19 -3.49
CA SER A 36 -11.21 -10.62 -2.89
C SER A 36 -11.86 -11.69 -3.78
N PRO A 37 -11.37 -12.94 -3.75
CA PRO A 37 -11.96 -14.01 -4.55
C PRO A 37 -13.36 -14.40 -4.06
N GLU A 38 -13.68 -14.07 -2.80
CA GLU A 38 -14.92 -14.49 -2.12
C GLU A 38 -16.15 -13.66 -2.49
N SER A 39 -15.99 -12.51 -3.17
CA SER A 39 -17.14 -11.67 -3.55
C SER A 39 -17.97 -12.29 -4.69
N GLY A 40 -17.45 -13.32 -5.37
CA GLY A 40 -18.17 -14.08 -6.40
C GLY A 40 -18.55 -13.27 -7.65
N LYS A 41 -18.02 -12.04 -7.79
CA LYS A 41 -18.36 -11.10 -8.86
C LYS A 41 -17.16 -10.86 -9.77
N PRO A 42 -17.17 -11.39 -11.01
CA PRO A 42 -16.11 -11.17 -12.01
C PRO A 42 -15.82 -9.70 -12.33
N GLU A 43 -16.79 -8.82 -12.11
CA GLU A 43 -16.74 -7.37 -12.33
C GLU A 43 -16.28 -6.54 -11.12
N ASP A 44 -16.02 -7.18 -9.97
CA ASP A 44 -15.53 -6.49 -8.77
C ASP A 44 -14.13 -5.88 -9.04
N GLU A 45 -13.88 -4.65 -8.57
CA GLU A 45 -12.58 -3.96 -8.78
C GLU A 45 -11.39 -4.80 -8.27
N ASN A 46 -11.66 -5.67 -7.30
CA ASN A 46 -10.70 -6.55 -6.66
C ASN A 46 -10.59 -7.95 -7.34
N ALA A 47 -11.40 -8.23 -8.37
CA ALA A 47 -11.40 -9.48 -9.12
C ALA A 47 -10.57 -9.41 -10.42
N VAL A 48 -10.40 -8.22 -10.99
CA VAL A 48 -9.65 -8.02 -12.25
C VAL A 48 -8.24 -7.49 -11.97
N PHE A 49 -7.27 -8.41 -11.91
CA PHE A 49 -5.85 -8.08 -11.91
C PHE A 49 -5.48 -7.26 -13.15
N GLY A 50 -4.70 -6.19 -12.98
CA GLY A 50 -4.15 -5.39 -14.08
C GLY A 50 -5.02 -4.22 -14.57
N LYS A 51 -6.28 -4.11 -14.13
CA LYS A 51 -7.13 -2.93 -14.43
C LYS A 51 -7.24 -1.95 -13.25
N TYR A 52 -7.58 -2.44 -12.07
CA TYR A 52 -7.74 -1.63 -10.85
C TYR A 52 -6.87 -2.10 -9.69
N THR A 53 -6.51 -3.40 -9.68
CA THR A 53 -5.63 -4.00 -8.67
C THR A 53 -4.30 -4.37 -9.33
N PRO A 54 -3.18 -3.75 -8.91
CA PRO A 54 -1.87 -4.14 -9.41
C PRO A 54 -1.54 -5.55 -8.92
N TRP A 55 -0.94 -6.35 -9.79
CA TRP A 55 -0.20 -7.53 -9.35
C TRP A 55 1.18 -7.05 -8.88
N GLY A 56 1.32 -6.79 -7.59
CA GLY A 56 2.57 -6.31 -7.04
C GLY A 56 2.52 -6.04 -5.54
N GLU A 57 3.70 -5.84 -4.96
CA GLU A 57 3.88 -5.41 -3.60
C GLU A 57 4.66 -4.09 -3.57
N TYR A 58 4.26 -3.16 -2.72
CA TYR A 58 5.07 -2.01 -2.34
C TYR A 58 5.61 -2.25 -0.92
N LYS A 59 6.93 -2.30 -0.81
CA LYS A 59 7.66 -2.45 0.45
C LYS A 59 8.56 -1.25 0.63
N ALA A 60 8.42 -0.57 1.77
CA ALA A 60 9.22 0.62 2.05
C ALA A 60 9.47 0.75 3.55
N SER A 61 10.46 1.59 3.90
CA SER A 61 10.60 2.05 5.26
C SER A 61 10.15 3.50 5.37
N TRP A 62 9.22 3.76 6.28
CA TRP A 62 8.64 5.07 6.54
C TRP A 62 9.01 5.53 7.95
N ALA A 63 8.86 6.83 8.21
CA ALA A 63 8.91 7.35 9.57
C ALA A 63 7.79 6.72 10.42
N LEU A 64 8.11 6.28 11.63
CA LEU A 64 7.17 5.58 12.51
C LEU A 64 5.84 6.35 12.73
N PRO A 65 5.85 7.66 13.04
CA PRO A 65 4.60 8.41 13.28
C PRO A 65 3.67 8.45 12.06
N VAL A 66 4.20 8.29 10.85
CA VAL A 66 3.40 8.24 9.61
C VAL A 66 2.85 6.84 9.40
N ALA A 67 3.67 5.81 9.64
CA ALA A 67 3.26 4.42 9.50
C ALA A 67 2.19 4.00 10.53
N GLU A 68 2.18 4.61 11.72
CA GLU A 68 1.16 4.38 12.76
C GLU A 68 -0.25 4.84 12.35
N LEU A 69 -0.38 5.65 11.30
CA LEU A 69 -1.67 6.04 10.73
C LEU A 69 -2.29 4.94 9.85
N LEU A 70 -1.54 3.88 9.56
CA LEU A 70 -2.00 2.75 8.75
C LEU A 70 -2.66 1.69 9.63
N GLU A 71 -3.77 1.16 9.12
CA GLU A 71 -4.47 0.02 9.68
C GLU A 71 -4.21 -1.21 8.81
N VAL A 72 -3.62 -2.25 9.40
CA VAL A 72 -3.42 -3.53 8.73
C VAL A 72 -4.78 -4.13 8.34
N GLY A 73 -4.88 -4.62 7.11
CA GLY A 73 -6.11 -5.15 6.51
C GLY A 73 -6.98 -4.11 5.81
N LYS A 74 -6.65 -2.81 5.88
CA LYS A 74 -7.36 -1.76 5.14
C LYS A 74 -6.74 -1.49 3.77
N ALA A 75 -7.57 -1.09 2.82
CA ALA A 75 -7.15 -0.67 1.49
C ALA A 75 -6.83 0.82 1.45
N TYR A 76 -5.75 1.17 0.75
CA TYR A 76 -5.24 2.53 0.55
C TYR A 76 -4.94 2.77 -0.93
N TYR A 77 -4.86 4.04 -1.33
CA TYR A 77 -4.37 4.43 -2.65
C TYR A 77 -2.92 4.88 -2.56
N LEU A 78 -2.05 4.30 -3.40
CA LEU A 78 -0.72 4.80 -3.67
C LEU A 78 -0.76 5.59 -4.97
N ASP A 79 -0.35 6.85 -4.91
CA ASP A 79 -0.31 7.76 -6.05
C ASP A 79 1.15 8.02 -6.45
N PHE A 80 1.46 7.76 -7.71
CA PHE A 80 2.73 8.14 -8.32
C PHE A 80 2.51 9.39 -9.16
N THR A 81 3.40 10.36 -8.97
CA THR A 81 3.47 11.60 -9.74
C THR A 81 4.91 11.79 -10.19
N LEU A 82 5.12 12.58 -11.24
CA LEU A 82 6.48 12.94 -11.65
C LEU A 82 7.19 13.65 -10.50
N ALA A 83 8.42 13.22 -10.21
CA ALA A 83 9.31 13.95 -9.31
C ALA A 83 9.84 15.20 -10.02
N GLU A 84 10.04 16.27 -9.26
CA GLU A 84 10.70 17.51 -9.72
C GLU A 84 12.22 17.43 -9.60
#